data_AF-A0A9D2I153-F1
#
_entry.id   AF-A0A9D2I153-F1
#
_cell.length_a   1.000
_cell.length_b   1.000
_cell.length_c   1.000
_cell.angle_alpha   90.00
_cell.angle_beta   90.00
_cell.angle_gamma   90.00
#
_symmetry.space_group_name_H-M   'P 1'
#
loop_
_entity.id
_entity.type
_entity.pdbx_description
1 polymer ?
#
loop_
_entity_poly.entity_id
_entity_poly.type
_entity_poly.pdbx_seq_one_letter_code
_entity_poly.pdbx_strand_id
1 'polypeptide(L)' 'MVNRMILNETAYFGSGAIQHIPEEVTRRGFKKALIVTDKGLVEAGLLEKVTQLLDQHQL' A
#
# COMPACT_ATOMS: atom_id res chain seq x y z
N MET A 1 18.98 -26.48 17.89
CA MET A 1 18.11 -26.25 16.72
C MET A 1 17.69 -24.79 16.77
N VAL A 2 17.80 -24.04 15.67
CA VAL A 2 17.48 -22.60 15.65
C VAL A 2 16.15 -22.39 14.92
N ASN A 3 15.25 -21.63 15.53
CA ASN A 3 14.01 -21.20 14.89
C ASN A 3 14.24 -19.83 14.24
N ARG A 4 13.86 -19.70 12.96
CA ARG A 4 13.95 -18.44 12.22
C ARG A 4 12.56 -17.91 11.94
N MET A 5 12.34 -16.64 12.26
CA MET A 5 11.16 -15.89 11.87
C MET A 5 11.54 -14.84 10.82
N ILE A 6 10.76 -14.75 9.75
CA ILE A 6 10.87 -13.69 8.74
C ILE A 6 9.65 -12.78 8.93
N LEU A 7 9.90 -11.49 9.09
CA LEU A 7 8.87 -10.49 9.36
C LEU A 7 9.01 -9.34 8.37
N ASN A 8 7.94 -8.55 8.25
CA ASN A 8 7.98 -7.27 7.55
C ASN A 8 8.94 -6.32 8.30
N GLU A 9 9.85 -5.69 7.57
CA GLU A 9 10.75 -4.66 8.12
C GLU A 9 9.98 -3.38 8.49
N THR A 10 8.92 -3.06 7.75
CA THR A 10 8.04 -1.92 8.01
C THR A 10 6.59 -2.36 7.91
N ALA A 11 5.79 -2.05 8.92
CA ALA A 11 4.36 -2.32 8.96
C ALA A 11 3.63 -1.19 9.71
N TYR A 12 2.51 -0.73 9.15
CA TYR A 12 1.66 0.31 9.71
C TYR A 12 0.34 -0.29 10.21
N PHE A 13 -0.11 0.11 11.39
CA PHE A 13 -1.31 -0.41 12.04
C PHE A 13 -2.24 0.73 12.45
N GLY A 14 -3.55 0.47 12.44
CA GLY A 14 -4.58 1.42 12.85
C GLY A 14 -5.42 1.95 11.69
N SER A 15 -6.58 2.54 12.02
CA SER A 15 -7.43 3.20 11.04
C SER A 15 -6.69 4.36 10.38
N GLY A 16 -6.76 4.45 9.05
CA GLY A 16 -6.04 5.46 8.29
C GLY A 16 -4.59 5.10 7.94
N ALA A 17 -4.09 3.92 8.30
CA ALA A 17 -2.72 3.50 7.99
C ALA A 17 -2.35 3.60 6.49
N ILE A 18 -3.33 3.47 5.58
CA ILE A 18 -3.14 3.62 4.13
C ILE A 18 -2.52 4.96 3.72
N GLN A 19 -2.64 6.01 4.56
CA GLN A 19 -2.06 7.33 4.29
C GLN A 19 -0.53 7.32 4.23
N HIS A 20 0.14 6.28 4.72
CA HIS A 20 1.60 6.13 4.62
C HIS A 20 2.06 5.51 3.29
N ILE A 21 1.14 5.05 2.43
CA ILE A 21 1.50 4.44 1.14
C ILE A 21 2.31 5.41 0.26
N PRO A 22 1.88 6.68 0.02
CA PRO A 22 2.65 7.62 -0.79
C PRO A 22 4.04 7.95 -0.21
N GLU A 23 4.13 8.01 1.13
CA GLU A 23 5.41 8.24 1.82
C GLU A 23 6.39 7.10 1.53
N GLU A 24 5.96 5.84 1.67
CA GLU A 24 6.80 4.67 1.40
C GLU A 24 7.22 4.58 -0.08
N VAL A 25 6.30 4.87 -1.01
CA VAL A 25 6.59 4.88 -2.45
C VAL A 25 7.66 5.93 -2.77
N THR A 26 7.52 7.13 -2.19
CA THR A 26 8.46 8.24 -2.37
C THR A 26 9.82 7.93 -1.73
N ARG A 27 9.82 7.45 -0.48
CA ARG A 27 11.03 7.12 0.28
C ARG A 27 11.86 6.03 -0.40
N ARG A 28 11.20 5.07 -1.04
CA ARG A 28 11.83 3.98 -1.79
C ARG A 28 12.18 4.34 -3.24
N GLY A 29 11.78 5.53 -3.71
CA GLY A 29 12.11 6.05 -5.02
C GLY A 29 11.34 5.42 -6.19
N PHE A 30 10.22 4.76 -5.93
CA PHE A 30 9.37 4.18 -6.98
C PHE A 30 8.65 5.28 -7.78
N LYS A 31 8.31 4.97 -9.03
CA LYS A 31 7.79 5.95 -10.01
C LYS A 31 6.47 5.58 -10.67
N LYS A 32 6.07 4.32 -10.58
CA LYS A 32 4.82 3.82 -11.17
C LYS A 32 4.39 2.56 -10.46
N ALA A 33 3.17 2.54 -9.95
CA ALA A 33 2.57 1.35 -9.35
C ALA A 33 1.84 0.49 -10.39
N LEU A 34 1.90 -0.83 -10.22
CA LEU A 34 0.92 -1.76 -10.79
C LEU A 34 0.07 -2.27 -9.64
N ILE A 35 -1.23 -1.96 -9.65
CA ILE A 35 -2.15 -2.41 -8.62
C ILE A 35 -2.69 -3.79 -9.00
N VAL A 36 -2.49 -4.76 -8.11
CA VAL A 36 -3.02 -6.13 -8.25
C VAL A 36 -4.14 -6.30 -7.22
N THR A 37 -5.36 -6.53 -7.70
CA THR A 37 -6.58 -6.66 -6.87
C THR A 37 -7.56 -7.64 -7.52
N ASP A 38 -8.57 -8.09 -6.78
CA ASP A 38 -9.68 -8.90 -7.29
C ASP A 38 -10.93 -8.07 -7.61
N LYS A 39 -11.91 -8.71 -8.25
CA LYS A 39 -13.19 -8.07 -8.66
C LYS A 39 -14.02 -7.58 -7.47
N GLY A 40 -14.01 -8.31 -6.35
CA GLY A 40 -14.84 -7.96 -5.19
C GLY A 40 -14.40 -6.66 -4.54
N LEU A 41 -13.09 -6.42 -4.44
CA LEU A 41 -12.55 -5.16 -3.91
C LEU A 41 -12.82 -3.96 -4.83
N VAL A 42 -12.86 -4.20 -6.15
CA VAL A 42 -13.26 -3.18 -7.14
C VAL A 42 -14.74 -2.85 -6.97
N GLU A 43 -15.62 -3.86 -6.92
CA GLU A 43 -17.06 -3.67 -6.75
C GLU A 43 -17.41 -3.02 -5.39
N ALA A 44 -16.61 -3.27 -4.36
CA ALA A 44 -16.76 -2.66 -3.04
C ALA A 44 -16.26 -1.20 -2.96
N GLY A 45 -15.69 -0.64 -4.03
CA GLY A 45 -15.20 0.73 -4.06
C GLY A 45 -13.92 0.96 -3.25
N LEU A 46 -13.15 -0.11 -2.98
CA LEU A 46 -11.94 -0.03 -2.16
C LEU A 46 -10.69 0.32 -2.97
N LEU A 47 -10.68 -0.02 -4.26
CA LEU A 47 -9.61 0.37 -5.17
C LEU A 47 -9.44 1.89 -5.21
N GLU A 48 -10.56 2.61 -5.26
CA GLU A 48 -10.63 4.08 -5.35
C GLU A 48 -9.95 4.76 -4.16
N LYS A 49 -10.04 4.17 -2.95
CA LYS A 49 -9.39 4.72 -1.76
C LYS A 49 -7.86 4.75 -1.89
N VAL A 50 -7.29 3.79 -2.62
CA VAL A 50 -5.84 3.69 -2.84
C VAL A 50 -5.43 4.47 -4.08
N THR A 51 -6.16 4.35 -5.19
CA THR A 51 -5.82 5.08 -6.43
C THR A 51 -5.95 6.58 -6.25
N GLN A 52 -7.02 7.09 -5.63
CA GLN A 52 -7.17 8.53 -5.38
C GLN A 52 -6.04 9.06 -4.49
N LEU A 53 -5.60 8.27 -3.51
CA LEU A 53 -4.49 8.65 -2.64
C LEU A 53 -3.17 8.76 -3.41
N LEU A 54 -2.90 7.83 -4.35
CA LEU A 54 -1.73 7.88 -5.22
C LEU A 54 -1.82 9.04 -6.23
N ASP A 55 -2.99 9.23 -6.85
CA ASP A 55 -3.25 10.33 -7.79
C ASP A 55 -3.02 11.70 -7.15
N GLN A 56 -3.49 11.90 -5.91
CA GLN A 56 -3.25 13.12 -5.12
C GLN A 56 -1.76 13.44 -4.91
N HIS A 57 -0.91 12.40 -4.90
CA HIS A 57 0.54 12.52 -4.74
C HIS A 57 1.30 12.37 -6.06
N GLN A 58 0.61 12.27 -7.19
CA GLN A 58 1.19 12.10 -8.53
C GLN A 58 2.04 10.82 -8.68
N LEU A 59 1.59 9.70 -8.10
CA LEU A 59 2.28 8.41 -8.05
C LEU A 59 1.60 7.30 -8.86
#